data_AF-A0A7Y5K3S0-F1
#
_entry.id   AF-A0A7Y5K3S0-F1
#
_cell.length_a   1.000
_cell.length_b   1.000
_cell.length_c   1.000
_cell.angle_alpha   90.00
_cell.angle_beta   90.00
_cell.angle_gamma   90.00
#
_symmetry.space_group_name_H-M   'P 1'
#
loop_
_entity.id
_entity.type
_entity.pdbx_description
1 polymer ?
#
loop_
_entity_poly.entity_id
_entity_poly.type
_entity_poly.pdbx_seq_one_letter_code
_entity_poly.pdbx_strand_id
1 'polypeptide(L)'
;MAIHPEVSSHDWEARDRRERLRTTRILTVGAFASFVLSQFCMLVPTAHPKPWYVYALVGTPLGTLITWLGIIWLPRAGSEGFVSFLWPNKGEAVRETSYSHIQAMAAAGDVAGALAAYEAEIAANPAAIAPRAQAAELYATGADPARAAKLFAEIRRIPGCSTQHDLYATQRLVDLYDGALGQPQKSLTELRRIVERHAASREAPFAREALARRKREIGR
;
A
#
# COMPACT_ATOMS: atom_id res chain seq x y z
N MET A 1 -4.10 12.25 31.31
CA MET A 1 -4.03 10.87 31.87
C MET A 1 -5.04 10.03 31.10
N ALA A 2 -4.59 9.39 30.03
CA ALA A 2 -5.48 8.63 29.14
C ALA A 2 -5.65 7.22 29.69
N ILE A 3 -6.90 6.85 29.99
CA ILE A 3 -7.26 5.51 30.47
C ILE A 3 -7.13 4.57 29.27
N HIS A 4 -6.06 3.80 29.21
CA HIS A 4 -5.97 2.69 28.27
C HIS A 4 -7.00 1.63 28.68
N PRO A 5 -7.98 1.29 27.83
CA PRO A 5 -8.88 0.19 28.15
C PRO A 5 -8.05 -1.09 28.19
N GLU A 6 -7.90 -1.66 29.39
CA GLU A 6 -7.40 -3.03 29.57
C GLU A 6 -8.35 -3.96 28.80
N VAL A 7 -7.91 -4.41 27.64
CA VAL A 7 -8.59 -5.49 26.92
C VAL A 7 -8.47 -6.72 27.80
N SER A 8 -9.59 -7.16 28.36
CA SER A 8 -9.61 -8.24 29.34
C SER A 8 -9.03 -9.52 28.73
N SER A 9 -8.27 -10.30 29.51
CA SER A 9 -7.74 -11.59 29.06
C SER A 9 -8.84 -12.55 28.57
N HIS A 10 -10.07 -12.35 29.05
CA HIS A 10 -11.22 -13.12 28.63
C HIS A 10 -11.65 -12.81 27.17
N ASP A 11 -11.36 -11.62 26.65
CA ASP A 11 -11.75 -11.22 25.29
C ASP A 11 -10.86 -11.85 24.21
N TRP A 12 -9.59 -12.14 24.51
CA TRP A 12 -8.70 -12.79 23.53
C TRP A 12 -9.01 -14.27 23.35
N GLU A 13 -9.37 -14.99 24.41
CA GLU A 13 -9.78 -16.40 24.32
C GLU A 13 -11.08 -16.56 23.52
N ALA A 14 -12.02 -15.65 23.70
CA ALA A 14 -13.28 -15.64 22.95
C ALA A 14 -13.04 -15.36 21.45
N ARG A 15 -12.07 -14.51 21.10
CA ARG A 15 -11.68 -14.25 19.71
C ARG A 15 -10.98 -15.45 19.08
N ASP A 16 -10.00 -16.04 19.76
CA ASP A 16 -9.28 -17.22 19.27
C ASP A 16 -10.23 -18.40 19.03
N ARG A 17 -11.18 -18.64 19.95
CA ARG A 17 -12.19 -19.70 19.79
C ARG A 17 -13.10 -19.44 18.58
N ARG A 18 -13.51 -18.19 18.33
CA ARG A 18 -14.32 -17.82 17.15
C ARG A 18 -13.54 -17.97 15.87
N GLU A 19 -12.26 -17.62 15.87
CA GLU A 19 -11.39 -17.75 14.70
C GLU A 19 -11.19 -19.21 14.33
N ARG A 20 -10.86 -20.09 15.30
CA ARG A 20 -10.78 -21.54 15.08
C ARG A 20 -12.08 -22.14 14.53
N LEU A 21 -13.23 -21.72 15.04
CA LEU A 21 -14.54 -22.16 14.55
C LEU A 21 -14.83 -21.67 13.12
N ARG A 22 -14.33 -20.49 12.75
CA ARG A 22 -14.46 -19.97 11.37
C ARG A 22 -13.57 -20.76 10.42
N THR A 23 -12.33 -21.08 10.83
CA THR A 23 -11.41 -21.88 10.03
C THR A 23 -11.93 -23.30 9.81
N THR A 24 -12.48 -23.94 10.85
CA THR A 24 -13.09 -25.28 10.70
C THR A 24 -14.32 -25.26 9.80
N ARG A 25 -15.17 -24.23 9.90
CA ARG A 25 -16.32 -24.07 8.98
C ARG A 25 -15.88 -23.94 7.53
N ILE A 26 -14.89 -23.09 7.24
CA ILE A 26 -14.38 -22.90 5.87
C ILE A 26 -13.83 -24.22 5.30
N LEU A 27 -13.11 -25.00 6.12
CA LEU A 27 -12.60 -26.32 5.71
C LEU A 27 -13.72 -27.32 5.42
N THR A 28 -14.75 -27.38 6.28
CA THR A 28 -15.90 -28.29 6.06
C THR A 28 -16.70 -27.95 4.82
N VAL A 29 -16.92 -26.65 4.55
CA VAL A 29 -17.65 -26.20 3.35
C VAL A 29 -16.84 -26.49 2.08
N GLY A 30 -15.53 -26.24 2.10
CA GLY A 30 -14.64 -26.56 0.97
C GLY A 30 -14.60 -28.06 0.65
N ALA A 31 -14.50 -28.91 1.68
CA ALA A 31 -14.55 -30.37 1.51
C ALA A 31 -15.88 -30.84 0.90
N PHE A 32 -17.01 -30.28 1.38
CA PHE A 32 -18.33 -30.62 0.86
C PHE A 32 -18.54 -30.15 -0.59
N ALA A 33 -18.13 -28.92 -0.93
CA ALA A 33 -18.24 -28.39 -2.28
C ALA A 33 -17.43 -29.21 -3.29
N SER A 34 -16.20 -29.61 -2.95
CA SER A 34 -15.38 -30.50 -3.79
C SER A 34 -16.01 -31.88 -3.99
N PHE A 35 -16.64 -32.43 -2.94
CA PHE A 35 -17.35 -33.69 -3.04
C PHE A 35 -18.54 -33.60 -3.99
N VAL A 36 -19.37 -32.56 -3.87
CA VAL A 36 -20.54 -32.33 -4.74
C VAL A 36 -20.11 -32.12 -6.20
N LEU A 37 -19.05 -31.33 -6.43
CA LEU A 37 -18.54 -31.08 -7.78
C LEU A 37 -18.00 -32.36 -8.44
N SER A 38 -17.34 -33.23 -7.65
CA SER A 38 -16.86 -34.53 -8.11
C SER A 38 -18.00 -35.47 -8.51
N GLN A 39 -19.11 -35.49 -7.75
CA GLN A 39 -20.30 -36.27 -8.10
C GLN A 39 -20.97 -35.74 -9.38
N PHE A 40 -21.00 -34.43 -9.58
CA PHE A 40 -21.60 -33.82 -10.78
C PHE A 40 -20.84 -34.17 -12.07
N CYS A 41 -19.52 -34.32 -12.00
CA CYS A 41 -18.72 -34.79 -13.14
C CYS A 41 -19.06 -36.23 -13.57
N MET A 42 -19.64 -37.06 -12.69
CA MET A 42 -20.10 -38.40 -13.07
C MET A 42 -21.42 -38.40 -13.86
N LEU A 43 -22.17 -37.29 -13.85
CA LEU A 43 -23.47 -37.18 -14.52
C LEU A 43 -23.37 -36.69 -15.96
N VAL A 44 -22.17 -36.34 -16.45
CA VAL A 44 -21.98 -35.92 -17.85
C VAL A 44 -21.80 -37.18 -18.72
N PRO A 45 -22.76 -37.54 -19.57
CA PRO A 45 -22.65 -38.70 -20.45
C PRO A 45 -21.58 -38.42 -21.50
N THR A 46 -20.38 -38.96 -21.31
CA THR A 46 -19.30 -38.83 -22.29
C THR A 46 -19.30 -40.02 -23.23
N ALA A 47 -19.44 -39.76 -24.52
CA ALA A 47 -19.38 -40.76 -25.60
C ALA A 47 -17.93 -41.20 -25.89
N HIS A 48 -17.17 -41.54 -24.83
CA HIS A 48 -15.78 -41.98 -24.97
C HIS A 48 -15.66 -43.50 -24.83
N PRO A 49 -14.91 -44.18 -25.72
CA PRO A 49 -14.76 -45.63 -25.74
C PRO A 49 -13.82 -46.18 -24.64
N LYS A 50 -13.43 -45.36 -23.66
CA LYS A 50 -12.53 -45.76 -22.57
C LYS A 50 -13.30 -45.80 -21.24
N PRO A 51 -12.95 -46.73 -20.34
CA PRO A 51 -13.64 -46.87 -19.06
C PRO A 51 -13.50 -45.62 -18.19
N TRP A 52 -14.57 -44.83 -18.10
CA TRP A 52 -14.63 -43.57 -17.35
C TRP A 52 -14.33 -43.73 -15.86
N TYR A 53 -14.57 -44.92 -15.29
CA TYR A 53 -14.30 -45.21 -13.87
C TYR A 53 -12.82 -45.05 -13.49
N VAL A 54 -11.88 -45.16 -14.45
CA VAL A 54 -10.45 -44.95 -14.20
C VAL A 54 -10.16 -43.50 -13.78
N TYR A 55 -10.87 -42.52 -14.36
CA TYR A 55 -10.71 -41.11 -13.99
C TYR A 55 -11.25 -40.82 -12.59
N ALA A 56 -12.36 -41.46 -12.20
CA ALA A 56 -12.88 -41.35 -10.84
C ALA A 56 -11.94 -41.98 -9.81
N LEU A 57 -11.37 -43.15 -10.14
CA LEU A 57 -10.49 -43.90 -9.25
C LEU A 57 -9.13 -43.22 -9.04
N VAL A 58 -8.59 -42.55 -10.07
CA VAL A 58 -7.28 -41.88 -10.00
C VAL A 58 -7.38 -40.38 -9.71
N GLY A 59 -8.37 -39.70 -10.28
CA GLY A 59 -8.53 -38.25 -10.18
C GLY A 59 -8.97 -37.78 -8.79
N THR A 60 -9.89 -38.50 -8.14
CA THR A 60 -10.40 -38.15 -6.80
C THR A 60 -9.31 -38.20 -5.73
N PRO A 61 -8.49 -39.27 -5.59
CA PRO A 61 -7.42 -39.28 -4.59
C PRO A 61 -6.33 -38.26 -4.93
N LEU A 62 -6.00 -38.04 -6.21
CA LEU A 62 -5.01 -37.05 -6.60
C LEU A 62 -5.45 -35.61 -6.30
N GLY A 63 -6.70 -35.25 -6.63
CA GLY A 63 -7.26 -33.93 -6.33
C GLY A 63 -7.39 -33.69 -4.82
N THR A 64 -7.78 -34.72 -4.07
CA THR A 64 -7.84 -34.65 -2.60
C THR A 64 -6.44 -34.47 -2.00
N LEU A 65 -5.44 -35.20 -2.51
CA LEU A 65 -4.05 -35.09 -2.07
C LEU A 65 -3.48 -33.69 -2.37
N ILE A 66 -3.73 -33.13 -3.56
CA ILE A 66 -3.29 -31.77 -3.94
C ILE A 66 -3.95 -30.72 -3.04
N THR A 67 -5.25 -30.84 -2.79
CA THR A 67 -5.99 -29.91 -1.92
C THR A 67 -5.49 -30.01 -0.47
N TRP A 68 -5.27 -31.22 0.02
CA TRP A 68 -4.76 -31.48 1.37
C TRP A 68 -3.33 -30.97 1.55
N LEU A 69 -2.45 -31.22 0.57
CA LEU A 69 -1.09 -30.66 0.54
C LEU A 69 -1.15 -29.13 0.48
N GLY A 70 -2.01 -28.54 -0.35
CA GLY A 70 -2.22 -27.10 -0.41
C GLY A 70 -2.61 -26.53 0.96
N ILE A 71 -3.58 -27.12 1.65
CA ILE A 71 -4.05 -26.65 2.95
C ILE A 71 -3.01 -26.83 4.06
N ILE A 72 -2.18 -27.87 4.03
CA ILE A 72 -1.15 -28.12 5.06
C ILE A 72 0.12 -27.32 4.80
N TRP A 73 0.51 -27.15 3.53
CA TRP A 73 1.75 -26.47 3.16
C TRP A 73 1.57 -24.96 2.99
N LEU A 74 0.43 -24.43 2.52
CA LEU A 74 0.24 -22.97 2.42
C LEU A 74 0.46 -22.24 3.76
N PRO A 75 -0.07 -22.73 4.90
CA PRO A 75 0.13 -22.05 6.18
C PRO A 75 1.58 -22.12 6.68
N ARG A 76 2.28 -23.24 6.39
CA ARG A 76 3.65 -23.49 6.86
C ARG A 76 4.72 -22.83 5.99
N ALA A 77 4.52 -22.79 4.67
CA ALA A 77 5.43 -22.11 3.74
C ALA A 77 5.12 -20.62 3.57
N GLY A 78 3.90 -20.18 3.95
CA GLY A 78 3.42 -18.83 3.67
C GLY A 78 3.36 -17.86 4.86
N SER A 79 3.21 -18.29 6.11
CA SER A 79 2.82 -17.31 7.15
C SER A 79 3.89 -16.26 7.52
N GLU A 80 5.17 -16.49 7.26
CA GLU A 80 6.20 -15.47 7.43
C GLU A 80 6.44 -14.67 6.16
N GLY A 81 6.68 -15.33 5.01
CA GLY A 81 6.95 -14.66 3.73
C GLY A 81 5.73 -14.02 3.05
N PHE A 82 4.55 -14.65 3.12
CA PHE A 82 3.30 -14.10 2.57
C PHE A 82 2.75 -12.99 3.47
N VAL A 83 2.91 -13.10 4.79
CA VAL A 83 2.49 -12.02 5.69
C VAL A 83 3.55 -10.90 5.71
N SER A 84 4.83 -11.14 5.46
CA SER A 84 5.78 -10.06 5.15
C SER A 84 5.55 -9.46 3.76
N PHE A 85 4.97 -10.21 2.82
CA PHE A 85 4.55 -9.66 1.54
C PHE A 85 3.29 -8.80 1.66
N LEU A 86 2.30 -9.23 2.46
CA LEU A 86 1.07 -8.46 2.72
C LEU A 86 1.25 -7.35 3.76
N TRP A 87 2.14 -7.53 4.73
CA TRP A 87 2.48 -6.60 5.82
C TRP A 87 4.00 -6.61 6.07
N PRO A 88 4.80 -5.97 5.19
CA PRO A 88 6.27 -5.95 5.32
C PRO A 88 6.79 -5.34 6.62
N ASN A 89 6.00 -4.53 7.32
CA ASN A 89 6.38 -3.89 8.57
C ASN A 89 5.73 -4.57 9.79
N LYS A 90 6.19 -5.78 10.12
CA LYS A 90 5.75 -6.52 11.34
C LYS A 90 6.50 -6.15 12.62
N GLY A 91 7.59 -5.39 12.54
CA GLY A 91 8.29 -4.88 13.73
C GLY A 91 7.64 -3.58 14.16
N GLU A 92 6.92 -3.59 15.29
CA GLU A 92 6.45 -2.41 16.02
C GLU A 92 6.20 -1.19 15.13
N ALA A 93 5.22 -1.26 14.23
CA ALA A 93 4.70 -0.04 13.66
C ALA A 93 4.13 0.75 14.84
N VAL A 94 4.94 1.69 15.38
CA VAL A 94 4.47 2.83 16.15
C VAL A 94 3.16 3.18 15.49
N ARG A 95 2.03 3.05 16.21
CA ARG A 95 0.69 3.30 15.65
C ARG A 95 0.78 4.63 14.92
N GLU A 96 0.97 4.57 13.60
CA GLU A 96 1.10 5.78 12.82
C GLU A 96 -0.24 6.46 13.03
N THR A 97 -0.20 7.68 13.58
CA THR A 97 -1.39 8.46 13.85
C THR A 97 -2.26 8.41 12.61
N SER A 98 -3.34 7.64 12.67
CA SER A 98 -4.11 7.32 11.49
C SER A 98 -4.89 8.58 11.13
N TYR A 99 -4.45 9.29 10.10
CA TYR A 99 -5.15 10.46 9.56
C TYR A 99 -6.40 10.07 8.75
N SER A 100 -6.96 8.89 9.02
CA SER A 100 -8.12 8.33 8.31
C SER A 100 -9.34 9.25 8.35
N HIS A 101 -9.57 9.92 9.48
CA HIS A 101 -10.65 10.90 9.58
C HIS A 101 -10.44 12.10 8.64
N ILE A 102 -9.21 12.65 8.58
CA ILE A 102 -8.89 13.80 7.70
C ILE A 102 -8.97 13.38 6.23
N GLN A 103 -8.47 12.19 5.90
CA GLN A 103 -8.59 11.62 4.55
C GLN A 103 -10.05 11.39 4.15
N ALA A 104 -10.89 10.94 5.08
CA ALA A 104 -12.32 10.75 4.82
C ALA A 104 -13.03 12.09 4.51
N MET A 105 -12.65 13.20 5.15
CA MET A 105 -13.17 14.53 4.81
C MET A 105 -12.79 14.92 3.38
N ALA A 106 -11.51 14.75 3.01
CA ALA A 106 -11.06 15.04 1.65
C ALA A 106 -11.79 14.16 0.60
N ALA A 107 -11.96 12.86 0.90
CA ALA A 107 -12.68 11.93 0.04
C ALA A 107 -14.18 12.25 -0.08
N ALA A 108 -14.79 12.83 0.96
CA ALA A 108 -16.16 13.33 0.94
C ALA A 108 -16.32 14.66 0.16
N GLY A 109 -15.22 15.22 -0.36
CA GLY A 109 -15.21 16.49 -1.08
C GLY A 109 -15.02 17.72 -0.18
N ASP A 110 -14.94 17.55 1.15
CA ASP A 110 -14.61 18.63 2.08
C ASP A 110 -13.09 18.86 2.12
N VAL A 111 -12.54 19.32 0.99
CA VAL A 111 -11.11 19.58 0.84
C VAL A 111 -10.65 20.72 1.75
N ALA A 112 -11.49 21.74 1.96
CA ALA A 112 -11.18 22.88 2.82
C ALA A 112 -11.08 22.45 4.30
N GLY A 113 -12.04 21.67 4.79
CA GLY A 113 -12.01 21.10 6.14
C GLY A 113 -10.82 20.16 6.35
N ALA A 114 -10.53 19.33 5.35
CA ALA A 114 -9.35 18.45 5.40
C ALA A 114 -8.03 19.23 5.47
N LEU A 115 -7.87 20.28 4.65
CA LEU A 115 -6.68 21.14 4.67
C LEU A 115 -6.53 21.86 6.02
N ALA A 116 -7.62 22.40 6.58
CA ALA A 116 -7.60 23.04 7.89
C ALA A 116 -7.17 22.06 8.99
N ALA A 117 -7.68 20.82 8.97
CA ALA A 117 -7.29 19.79 9.93
C ALA A 117 -5.82 19.37 9.78
N TYR A 118 -5.32 19.23 8.54
CA TYR A 118 -3.89 18.95 8.34
C TYR A 118 -2.99 20.09 8.80
N GLU A 119 -3.34 21.35 8.52
CA GLU A 119 -2.54 22.50 8.97
C GLU A 119 -2.54 22.62 10.51
N ALA A 120 -3.66 22.30 11.17
CA ALA A 120 -3.72 22.21 12.63
C ALA A 120 -2.78 21.12 13.18
N GLU A 121 -2.74 19.95 12.54
CA GLU A 121 -1.82 18.87 12.91
C GLU A 121 -0.36 19.25 12.65
N ILE A 122 -0.05 19.91 11.53
CA ILE A 122 1.28 20.41 11.21
C ILE A 122 1.75 21.44 12.25
N ALA A 123 0.84 22.31 12.71
CA ALA A 123 1.12 23.27 13.76
C ALA A 123 1.36 22.58 15.13
N ALA A 124 0.57 21.55 15.46
CA ALA A 124 0.72 20.78 16.69
C ALA A 124 1.99 19.93 16.69
N ASN A 125 2.38 19.38 15.54
CA ASN A 125 3.57 18.55 15.37
C ASN A 125 4.38 18.98 14.13
N PRO A 126 5.25 20.00 14.26
CA PRO A 126 6.02 20.51 13.13
C PRO A 126 6.96 19.50 12.47
N ALA A 127 7.36 18.45 13.18
CA ALA A 127 8.23 17.39 12.67
C ALA A 127 7.47 16.28 11.93
N ALA A 128 6.13 16.29 11.94
CA ALA A 128 5.33 15.27 11.26
C ALA A 128 5.39 15.43 9.73
N ILE A 129 6.05 14.47 9.06
CA ILE A 129 6.21 14.46 7.60
C ILE A 129 4.90 14.09 6.90
N ALA A 130 4.21 13.04 7.39
CA ALA A 130 3.00 12.51 6.76
C ALA A 130 1.86 13.54 6.58
N PRO A 131 1.40 14.28 7.61
CA PRO A 131 0.33 15.27 7.43
C PRO A 131 0.76 16.41 6.52
N ARG A 132 2.04 16.80 6.56
CA ARG A 132 2.61 17.81 5.65
C ARG A 132 2.60 17.36 4.19
N ALA A 133 2.97 16.12 3.92
CA ALA A 133 2.91 15.54 2.58
C ALA A 133 1.46 15.49 2.06
N GLN A 134 0.52 14.99 2.88
CA GLN A 134 -0.90 14.90 2.48
C GLN A 134 -1.53 16.28 2.24
N ALA A 135 -1.24 17.27 3.08
CA ALA A 135 -1.66 18.64 2.84
C ALA A 135 -1.08 19.18 1.52
N ALA A 136 0.21 18.94 1.26
CA ALA A 136 0.86 19.38 0.03
C ALA A 136 0.22 18.77 -1.23
N GLU A 137 -0.18 17.49 -1.19
CA GLU A 137 -0.91 16.83 -2.27
C GLU A 137 -2.29 17.47 -2.52
N LEU A 138 -3.03 17.76 -1.44
CA LEU A 138 -4.32 18.43 -1.55
C LEU A 138 -4.18 19.86 -2.11
N TYR A 139 -3.16 20.61 -1.69
CA TYR A 139 -2.87 21.93 -2.27
C TYR A 139 -2.42 21.84 -3.75
N ALA A 140 -1.67 20.79 -4.12
CA ALA A 140 -1.17 20.59 -5.48
C ALA A 140 -2.29 20.29 -6.48
N THR A 141 -3.30 19.53 -6.05
CA THR A 141 -4.49 19.23 -6.86
C THR A 141 -5.55 20.33 -6.80
N GLY A 142 -5.55 21.13 -5.72
CA GLY A 142 -6.47 22.21 -5.47
C GLY A 142 -5.99 23.59 -5.95
N ALA A 143 -6.31 24.61 -5.14
CA ALA A 143 -6.26 26.01 -5.56
C ALA A 143 -4.89 26.70 -5.38
N ASP A 144 -3.96 26.15 -4.60
CA ASP A 144 -2.70 26.82 -4.25
C ASP A 144 -1.46 25.93 -4.44
N PRO A 145 -1.01 25.73 -5.70
CA PRO A 145 0.21 24.97 -5.98
C PRO A 145 1.47 25.62 -5.38
N ALA A 146 1.44 26.92 -5.04
CA ALA A 146 2.57 27.59 -4.41
C ALA A 146 2.69 27.19 -2.94
N ARG A 147 1.58 27.04 -2.22
CA ARG A 147 1.55 26.48 -0.87
C ARG A 147 2.02 25.02 -0.87
N ALA A 148 1.58 24.22 -1.84
CA ALA A 148 2.07 22.84 -2.01
C ALA A 148 3.60 22.79 -2.12
N ALA A 149 4.19 23.62 -2.97
CA ALA A 149 5.65 23.68 -3.13
C ALA A 149 6.36 24.11 -1.83
N LYS A 150 5.80 25.05 -1.06
CA LYS A 150 6.35 25.41 0.26
C LYS A 150 6.36 24.22 1.22
N LEU A 151 5.26 23.47 1.31
CA LEU A 151 5.16 22.31 2.20
C LEU A 151 6.12 21.17 1.79
N PHE A 152 6.24 20.85 0.50
CA PHE A 152 7.25 19.88 0.05
C PHE A 152 8.67 20.35 0.33
N ALA A 153 8.97 21.65 0.19
CA ALA A 153 10.27 22.19 0.55
C ALA A 153 10.55 22.11 2.06
N GLU A 154 9.53 22.29 2.90
CA GLU A 154 9.60 22.13 4.35
C GLU A 154 9.88 20.68 4.77
N ILE A 155 9.27 19.67 4.13
CA ILE A 155 9.50 18.24 4.43
C ILE A 155 11.01 17.92 4.42
N ARG A 156 11.72 18.41 3.41
CA ARG A 156 13.16 18.17 3.21
C ARG A 156 14.05 18.85 4.26
N ARG A 157 13.50 19.79 5.03
CA ARG A 157 14.20 20.51 6.10
C ARG A 157 13.94 19.88 7.46
N ILE A 158 13.03 18.91 7.57
CA ILE A 158 12.73 18.22 8.83
C ILE A 158 13.93 17.34 9.22
N PRO A 159 14.49 17.48 10.43
CA PRO A 159 15.56 16.61 10.91
C PRO A 159 15.13 15.14 10.91
N GLY A 160 15.98 14.26 10.39
CA GLY A 160 15.66 12.83 10.29
C GLY A 160 14.73 12.48 9.11
N CYS A 161 14.47 13.40 8.17
CA CYS A 161 13.79 13.08 6.93
C CYS A 161 14.49 11.92 6.21
N SER A 162 13.76 10.84 5.95
CA SER A 162 14.30 9.68 5.24
C SER A 162 14.64 10.04 3.79
N THR A 163 15.59 9.31 3.20
CA THR A 163 15.95 9.46 1.79
C THR A 163 14.74 9.32 0.86
N GLN A 164 13.80 8.44 1.20
CA GLN A 164 12.58 8.22 0.42
C GLN A 164 11.65 9.44 0.47
N HIS A 165 11.47 10.08 1.63
CA HIS A 165 10.65 11.29 1.74
C HIS A 165 11.31 12.50 1.07
N ASP A 166 12.63 12.66 1.16
CA ASP A 166 13.36 13.74 0.46
C ASP A 166 13.25 13.59 -1.06
N LEU A 167 13.44 12.37 -1.57
CA LEU A 167 13.30 12.05 -2.99
C LEU A 167 11.87 12.30 -3.49
N TYR A 168 10.86 11.79 -2.76
CA TYR A 168 9.45 12.01 -3.08
C TYR A 168 9.09 13.50 -3.12
N ALA A 169 9.45 14.26 -2.08
CA ALA A 169 9.18 15.70 -2.04
C ALA A 169 9.90 16.45 -3.17
N THR A 170 11.12 16.04 -3.52
CA THR A 170 11.88 16.65 -4.61
C THR A 170 11.26 16.35 -5.98
N GLN A 171 10.77 15.12 -6.21
CA GLN A 171 10.02 14.79 -7.43
C GLN A 171 8.73 15.59 -7.55
N ARG A 172 7.94 15.70 -6.47
CA ARG A 172 6.72 16.52 -6.48
C ARG A 172 6.99 18.00 -6.74
N LEU A 173 8.12 18.53 -6.26
CA LEU A 173 8.55 19.88 -6.59
C LEU A 173 8.90 20.05 -8.08
N VAL A 174 9.56 19.07 -8.70
CA VAL A 174 9.80 19.05 -10.15
C VAL A 174 8.48 19.13 -10.90
N ASP A 175 7.51 18.27 -10.57
CA ASP A 175 6.19 18.25 -11.20
C ASP A 175 5.46 19.60 -11.06
N LEU A 176 5.47 20.19 -9.86
CA LEU A 176 4.83 21.48 -9.60
C LEU A 176 5.49 22.61 -10.39
N TYR A 177 6.83 22.64 -10.41
CA TYR A 177 7.59 23.67 -11.13
C TYR A 177 7.46 23.56 -12.64
N ASP A 178 7.37 22.35 -13.18
CA ASP A 178 7.18 22.15 -14.62
C ASP A 178 5.72 22.32 -15.06
N GLY A 179 4.76 22.06 -14.17
CA GLY A 179 3.33 22.21 -14.41
C GLY A 179 2.79 23.53 -13.87
N ALA A 180 2.00 23.44 -12.79
CA ALA A 180 1.13 24.51 -12.31
C ALA A 180 1.85 25.83 -11.96
N LEU A 181 3.13 25.78 -11.58
CA LEU A 181 3.90 26.97 -11.20
C LEU A 181 4.64 27.63 -12.36
N GLY A 182 4.79 26.96 -13.51
CA GLY A 182 5.48 27.51 -14.69
C GLY A 182 6.90 28.04 -14.40
N GLN A 183 7.65 27.37 -13.53
CA GLN A 183 8.97 27.77 -13.05
C GLN A 183 10.06 26.75 -13.47
N PRO A 184 10.32 26.57 -14.78
CA PRO A 184 11.18 25.50 -15.29
C PRO A 184 12.64 25.60 -14.79
N GLN A 185 13.12 26.81 -14.47
CA GLN A 185 14.46 27.00 -13.89
C GLN A 185 14.59 26.37 -12.49
N LYS A 186 13.50 26.41 -11.69
CA LYS A 186 13.49 25.75 -10.39
C LYS A 186 13.41 24.24 -10.54
N SER A 187 12.65 23.73 -11.51
CA SER A 187 12.65 22.31 -11.86
C SER A 187 14.06 21.80 -12.20
N LEU A 188 14.84 22.52 -13.02
CA LEU A 188 16.25 22.16 -13.29
C LEU A 188 17.10 22.04 -12.02
N THR A 189 16.86 22.92 -11.05
CA THR A 189 17.57 22.89 -9.77
C THR A 189 17.21 21.65 -8.96
N GLU A 190 15.92 21.28 -8.93
CA GLU A 190 15.45 20.10 -8.21
C GLU A 190 15.86 18.79 -8.91
N LEU A 191 15.86 18.74 -10.24
CA LEU A 191 16.40 17.59 -11.00
C LEU A 191 17.90 17.39 -10.72
N ARG A 192 18.68 18.47 -10.66
CA ARG A 192 20.10 18.39 -10.29
C ARG A 192 20.27 17.84 -8.87
N ARG A 193 19.44 18.30 -7.93
CA ARG A 193 19.43 17.78 -6.56
C ARG A 193 19.20 16.27 -6.53
N ILE A 194 18.28 15.72 -7.33
CA ILE A 194 18.06 14.27 -7.41
C ILE A 194 19.34 13.56 -7.88
N VAL A 195 19.99 14.06 -8.93
CA VAL A 195 21.22 13.47 -9.47
C VAL A 195 22.37 13.48 -8.46
N GLU A 196 22.50 14.56 -7.69
CA GLU A 196 23.60 14.74 -6.73
C GLU A 196 23.35 14.02 -5.40
N ARG A 197 22.18 14.21 -4.79
CA ARG A 197 21.86 13.67 -3.45
C ARG A 197 21.33 12.25 -3.47
N HIS A 198 20.72 11.84 -4.57
CA HIS A 198 20.12 10.51 -4.72
C HIS A 198 20.76 9.75 -5.89
N ALA A 199 22.08 9.87 -6.06
CA ALA A 199 22.82 9.30 -7.18
C ALA A 199 22.68 7.77 -7.33
N ALA A 200 22.48 7.06 -6.21
CA ALA A 200 22.28 5.61 -6.16
C ALA A 200 20.81 5.17 -6.31
N SER A 201 19.87 6.11 -6.37
CA SER A 201 18.45 5.82 -6.53
C SER A 201 18.13 5.36 -7.96
N ARG A 202 17.01 4.66 -8.14
CA ARG A 202 16.52 4.23 -9.46
C ARG A 202 16.12 5.43 -10.33
N GLU A 203 15.81 6.55 -9.67
CA GLU A 203 15.32 7.80 -10.23
C GLU A 203 16.44 8.65 -10.84
N ALA A 204 17.70 8.46 -10.40
CA ALA A 204 18.82 9.29 -10.82
C ALA A 204 19.09 9.29 -12.34
N PRO A 205 19.08 8.14 -13.05
CA PRO A 205 19.20 8.10 -14.51
C PRO A 205 18.11 8.92 -15.22
N PHE A 206 16.85 8.76 -14.81
CA PHE A 206 15.73 9.51 -15.39
C PHE A 206 15.85 11.01 -15.13
N ALA A 207 16.32 11.41 -13.94
CA ALA A 207 16.57 12.81 -13.63
C ALA A 207 17.67 13.42 -14.50
N ARG A 208 18.74 12.68 -14.83
CA ARG A 208 19.79 13.14 -15.77
C ARG A 208 19.23 13.38 -17.17
N GLU A 209 18.41 12.45 -17.66
CA GLU A 209 17.78 12.56 -18.98
C GLU A 209 16.82 13.75 -19.04
N ALA A 210 15.96 13.90 -18.02
CA ALA A 210 15.04 15.03 -17.88
C ALA A 210 15.80 16.37 -17.81
N LEU A 211 16.90 16.43 -17.04
CA LEU A 211 17.74 17.62 -16.92
C LEU A 211 18.35 18.01 -18.28
N ALA A 212 18.88 17.04 -19.03
CA ALA A 212 19.45 17.27 -20.35
C ALA A 212 18.39 17.75 -21.36
N ARG A 213 17.18 17.15 -21.33
CA ARG A 213 16.05 17.57 -22.17
C ARG A 213 15.61 19.00 -21.86
N ARG A 214 15.38 19.32 -20.58
CA ARG A 214 14.89 20.62 -20.13
C ARG A 214 15.87 21.76 -20.40
N LYS A 215 17.19 21.50 -20.30
CA LYS A 215 18.22 22.48 -20.71
C LYS A 215 18.13 22.85 -22.20
N ARG A 216 17.80 21.89 -23.08
CA ARG A 216 17.62 22.16 -24.51
C ARG A 216 16.36 22.97 -24.80
N GLU A 217 15.30 22.75 -24.02
CA GLU A 217 14.03 23.49 -24.16
C GLU A 217 14.18 24.96 -23.75
N ILE A 218 14.88 25.23 -22.66
CA ILE A 218 15.07 26.59 -22.12
C ILE A 218 16.08 27.42 -22.93
N GLY A 219 17.05 26.77 -23.57
CA GLY A 219 18.07 27.45 -24.39
C GLY A 219 17.61 27.82 -25.80
N ARG A 220 16.36 27.48 -26.16
CA ARG A 220 15.71 27.89 -27.42
C ARG A 220 14.86 29.13 -27.18
#